data_AF-A0A1Y5I6B5-F1
#
_entry.id   AF-A0A1Y5I6B5-F1
#
_cell.length_a   1.000
_cell.length_b   1.000
_cell.length_c   1.000
_cell.angle_alpha   90.00
_cell.angle_beta   90.00
_cell.angle_gamma   90.00
#
_symmetry.space_group_name_H-M   'P 1'
#
loop_
_entity.id
_entity.type
_entity.pdbx_description
1 polymer ?
#
loop_
_entity_poly.entity_id
_entity_poly.type
_entity_poly.pdbx_seq_one_letter_code
_entity_poly.pdbx_strand_id
1 'polypeptide(L)'
;MNEMRLRAGGKWDAGALETTVTTASDDAEERRRRETARRERMRVADATRAARRARAEAADAEADGPRRTLREDEDDAARRAAAAKLEDDLPGVREMNSMVLFGKVMMTRDAQIEEKRVARLKADEERRRLDESMERERVDAVKRAEIREIERSKEMRRGAETIREQIAERERDRANEVAELEREALKRKEDVERAIASDVAEKQRKREDVIKLFEQIDAENREQIKRKAEVERAEREADERAMEYLRLKDERDAAKAAEEEAQRRERELETARLRSLQEKYIDGRAERDLMRARKLQDDHERAMRAKEATERDKRRQMLLDLSEARVAQHEDKVRTREREKELERIDAERVRREHAVQVEAERQRDAERRAANVAHKLHVIGQIEANDEAKRRTKLSAAADAAEERARARRERDTLEMIRARKIKELENARVPAKYVVELKSKKTTCA
;
A
#
# COMPACT_ATOMS: atom_id res chain seq x y z
N MET A 1 -16.89 -97.39 -37.74
CA MET A 1 -16.11 -97.00 -36.55
C MET A 1 -16.78 -95.74 -36.02
N ASN A 2 -17.52 -95.81 -34.90
CA ASN A 2 -17.10 -95.34 -33.57
C ASN A 2 -16.36 -93.98 -33.67
N GLU A 3 -16.79 -92.87 -33.06
CA GLU A 3 -17.22 -92.76 -31.67
C GLU A 3 -17.80 -91.35 -31.37
N MET A 4 -18.70 -91.30 -30.39
CA MET A 4 -19.12 -90.11 -29.63
C MET A 4 -18.02 -89.65 -28.66
N ARG A 5 -17.95 -88.34 -28.35
CA ARG A 5 -17.84 -87.70 -27.00
C ARG A 5 -17.60 -86.19 -27.17
N LEU A 6 -18.48 -85.27 -26.73
CA LEU A 6 -18.88 -84.83 -25.38
C LEU A 6 -17.82 -84.03 -24.59
N ARG A 7 -18.25 -82.79 -24.23
CA ARG A 7 -17.92 -81.97 -23.02
C ARG A 7 -16.53 -81.32 -22.97
N ALA A 8 -16.29 -80.18 -22.31
CA ALA A 8 -17.07 -79.16 -21.61
C ALA A 8 -16.09 -78.00 -21.26
N GLY A 9 -16.59 -76.83 -20.84
CA GLY A 9 -15.75 -75.84 -20.15
C GLY A 9 -16.40 -74.46 -20.04
N GLY A 10 -17.10 -74.21 -18.93
CA GLY A 10 -17.62 -72.89 -18.59
C GLY A 10 -16.65 -72.04 -17.76
N LYS A 11 -16.99 -70.77 -17.59
CA LYS A 11 -16.54 -69.93 -16.47
C LYS A 11 -17.62 -68.90 -16.14
N TRP A 12 -17.99 -68.87 -14.86
CA TRP A 12 -18.85 -67.86 -14.24
C TRP A 12 -17.95 -66.89 -13.48
N ASP A 13 -18.34 -65.62 -13.44
CA ASP A 13 -18.08 -64.72 -12.31
C ASP A 13 -19.30 -63.80 -12.14
N ALA A 14 -19.66 -63.59 -10.88
CA ALA A 14 -20.86 -62.89 -10.43
C ALA A 14 -20.54 -61.43 -10.06
N GLY A 15 -21.52 -60.53 -10.24
CA GLY A 15 -21.48 -59.23 -9.56
C GLY A 15 -22.49 -58.19 -10.07
N ALA A 16 -23.39 -57.80 -9.16
CA ALA A 16 -24.15 -56.55 -9.07
C ALA A 16 -25.53 -56.45 -9.78
N LEU A 17 -26.52 -56.15 -8.93
CA LEU A 17 -27.92 -55.84 -9.21
C LEU A 17 -28.08 -54.53 -9.98
N GLU A 18 -28.89 -54.51 -11.03
CA GLU A 18 -29.80 -53.41 -11.36
C GLU A 18 -31.09 -53.98 -11.96
N THR A 19 -32.19 -53.76 -11.27
CA THR A 19 -33.54 -54.08 -11.72
C THR A 19 -34.00 -53.04 -12.75
N THR A 20 -34.18 -53.44 -14.01
CA THR A 20 -34.97 -52.66 -14.97
C THR A 20 -36.29 -53.38 -15.25
N VAL A 21 -37.35 -52.83 -14.68
CA VAL A 21 -38.73 -53.12 -15.03
C VAL A 21 -38.92 -52.69 -16.49
N THR A 22 -38.91 -53.64 -17.44
CA THR A 22 -39.36 -53.39 -18.81
C THR A 22 -40.85 -53.69 -18.89
N THR A 23 -41.59 -52.62 -19.17
CA THR A 23 -43.03 -52.52 -19.22
C THR A 23 -43.64 -53.33 -20.36
N ALA A 24 -44.85 -53.86 -20.16
CA ALA A 24 -45.68 -54.54 -21.17
C ALA A 24 -46.00 -53.71 -22.46
N SER A 25 -45.50 -52.48 -22.56
CA SER A 25 -45.59 -51.61 -23.74
C SER A 25 -44.65 -52.08 -24.87
N ASP A 26 -43.47 -52.60 -24.54
CA ASP A 26 -42.45 -52.97 -25.54
C ASP A 26 -42.86 -54.22 -26.35
N ASP A 27 -43.51 -55.19 -25.70
CA ASP A 27 -44.07 -56.38 -26.33
C ASP A 27 -45.26 -56.08 -27.26
N ALA A 28 -45.99 -54.98 -27.00
CA ALA A 28 -47.12 -54.54 -27.83
C ALA A 28 -46.62 -53.83 -29.09
N GLU A 29 -45.55 -53.03 -28.97
CA GLU A 29 -44.89 -52.41 -30.12
C GLU A 29 -44.23 -53.44 -31.04
N GLU A 30 -43.57 -54.45 -30.48
CA GLU A 30 -42.88 -55.46 -31.29
C GLU A 30 -43.87 -56.33 -32.09
N ARG A 31 -45.03 -56.66 -31.51
CA ARG A 31 -46.12 -57.35 -32.23
C ARG A 31 -46.69 -56.49 -33.36
N ARG A 32 -46.93 -55.19 -33.12
CA ARG A 32 -47.38 -54.25 -34.15
C ARG A 32 -46.36 -54.13 -35.29
N ARG A 33 -45.06 -54.06 -34.98
CA ARG A 33 -43.97 -54.02 -35.99
C ARG A 33 -43.88 -55.31 -36.82
N ARG A 34 -44.09 -56.48 -36.20
CA ARG A 34 -44.13 -57.76 -36.93
C ARG A 34 -45.37 -57.87 -37.82
N GLU A 35 -46.51 -57.34 -37.37
CA GLU A 35 -47.76 -57.35 -38.12
C GLU A 35 -47.75 -56.36 -39.29
N THR A 36 -47.16 -55.17 -39.12
CA THR A 36 -46.93 -54.21 -40.22
C THR A 36 -45.95 -54.77 -41.24
N ALA A 37 -44.84 -55.39 -40.81
CA ALA A 37 -43.88 -56.04 -41.71
C ALA A 37 -44.52 -57.21 -42.50
N ARG A 38 -45.42 -57.99 -41.87
CA ARG A 38 -46.17 -59.06 -42.57
C ARG A 38 -47.16 -58.50 -43.58
N ARG A 39 -47.88 -57.42 -43.25
CA ARG A 39 -48.78 -56.71 -44.19
C ARG A 39 -48.02 -56.10 -45.35
N GLU A 40 -46.84 -55.53 -45.12
CA GLU A 40 -46.01 -54.94 -46.17
C GLU A 40 -45.46 -56.01 -47.11
N ARG A 41 -45.00 -57.15 -46.59
CA ARG A 41 -44.60 -58.30 -47.41
C ARG A 41 -45.75 -58.87 -48.25
N MET A 42 -46.96 -58.94 -47.69
CA MET A 42 -48.16 -59.33 -48.44
C MET A 42 -48.49 -58.31 -49.54
N ARG A 43 -48.45 -57.00 -49.25
CA ARG A 43 -48.65 -55.95 -50.26
C ARG A 43 -47.64 -56.00 -51.39
N VAL A 44 -46.36 -56.26 -51.08
CA VAL A 44 -45.31 -56.42 -52.10
C VAL A 44 -45.54 -57.70 -52.92
N ALA A 45 -45.95 -58.79 -52.29
CA ALA A 45 -46.27 -60.05 -52.97
C ALA A 45 -47.53 -59.92 -53.88
N ASP A 46 -48.53 -59.16 -53.44
CA ASP A 46 -49.74 -58.90 -54.22
C ASP A 46 -49.47 -57.90 -55.36
N ALA A 47 -48.66 -56.87 -55.13
CA ALA A 47 -48.22 -55.93 -56.17
C ALA A 47 -47.36 -56.64 -57.23
N THR A 48 -46.49 -57.58 -56.85
CA THR A 48 -45.70 -58.36 -57.81
C THR A 48 -46.53 -59.37 -58.58
N ARG A 49 -47.56 -59.98 -57.97
CA ARG A 49 -48.53 -60.83 -58.68
C ARG A 49 -49.41 -60.01 -59.62
N ALA A 50 -49.88 -58.83 -59.19
CA ALA A 50 -50.65 -57.91 -60.03
C ALA A 50 -49.81 -57.41 -61.21
N ALA A 51 -48.53 -57.07 -61.00
CA ALA A 51 -47.62 -56.71 -62.07
C ALA A 51 -47.35 -57.87 -63.04
N ARG A 52 -47.25 -59.11 -62.55
CA ARG A 52 -47.13 -60.30 -63.42
C ARG A 52 -48.40 -60.58 -64.21
N ARG A 53 -49.58 -60.43 -63.60
CA ARG A 53 -50.88 -60.55 -64.30
C ARG A 53 -51.06 -59.46 -65.34
N ALA A 54 -50.77 -58.20 -65.01
CA ALA A 54 -50.82 -57.09 -65.95
C ALA A 54 -49.82 -57.27 -67.11
N ARG A 55 -48.64 -57.87 -66.86
CA ARG A 55 -47.69 -58.23 -67.94
C ARG A 55 -48.18 -59.40 -68.80
N ALA A 56 -48.85 -60.38 -68.22
CA ALA A 56 -49.44 -61.49 -68.97
C ALA A 56 -50.64 -61.03 -69.80
N GLU A 57 -51.54 -60.23 -69.22
CA GLU A 57 -52.67 -59.60 -69.92
C GLU A 57 -52.21 -58.64 -71.02
N ALA A 58 -51.13 -57.89 -70.80
CA ALA A 58 -50.53 -57.06 -71.85
C ALA A 58 -49.92 -57.90 -72.99
N ALA A 59 -49.29 -59.05 -72.68
CA ALA A 59 -48.73 -59.96 -73.68
C ALA A 59 -49.82 -60.70 -74.47
N ASP A 60 -50.92 -61.08 -73.82
CA ASP A 60 -52.08 -61.69 -74.47
C ASP A 60 -52.85 -60.68 -75.34
N ALA A 61 -52.97 -59.40 -74.90
CA ALA A 61 -53.56 -58.33 -75.70
C ALA A 61 -52.70 -57.93 -76.93
N GLU A 62 -51.38 -58.09 -76.84
CA GLU A 62 -50.45 -57.87 -77.96
C GLU A 62 -50.47 -59.04 -78.96
N ALA A 63 -50.94 -60.23 -78.55
CA ALA A 63 -51.06 -61.41 -79.41
C ALA A 63 -52.39 -61.47 -80.20
N ASP A 64 -53.46 -60.83 -79.73
CA ASP A 64 -54.83 -60.94 -80.29
C ASP A 64 -55.26 -59.73 -81.16
N GLY A 65 -54.36 -58.77 -81.40
CA GLY A 65 -54.56 -57.72 -82.41
C GLY A 65 -54.19 -58.23 -83.81
N PRO A 66 -54.88 -57.81 -84.89
CA PRO A 66 -54.41 -58.11 -86.24
C PRO A 66 -52.97 -57.61 -86.35
N ARG A 67 -52.03 -58.51 -86.65
CA ARG A 67 -50.61 -58.18 -86.94
C ARG A 67 -50.56 -57.21 -88.13
N ARG A 68 -50.77 -55.93 -87.86
CA ARG A 68 -50.29 -54.84 -88.72
C ARG A 68 -48.78 -54.97 -88.71
N THR A 69 -48.18 -54.97 -89.89
CA THR A 69 -46.73 -55.02 -89.99
C THR A 69 -46.16 -53.76 -89.34
N LEU A 70 -45.02 -53.84 -88.65
CA LEU A 70 -44.33 -52.65 -88.10
C LEU A 70 -44.22 -51.52 -89.13
N ARG A 71 -44.08 -51.92 -90.40
CA ARG A 71 -44.05 -51.05 -91.56
C ARG A 71 -45.36 -50.30 -91.81
N GLU A 72 -46.52 -50.92 -91.63
CA GLU A 72 -47.82 -50.25 -91.76
C GLU A 72 -48.06 -49.22 -90.65
N ASP A 73 -47.64 -49.52 -89.40
CA ASP A 73 -47.73 -48.56 -88.30
C ASP A 73 -46.73 -47.40 -88.46
N GLU A 74 -45.52 -47.69 -88.97
CA GLU A 74 -44.52 -46.67 -89.34
C GLU A 74 -45.00 -45.83 -90.53
N ASP A 75 -45.58 -46.45 -91.55
CA ASP A 75 -46.10 -45.78 -92.74
C ASP A 75 -47.36 -44.96 -92.39
N ASP A 76 -48.21 -45.41 -91.47
CA ASP A 76 -49.37 -44.67 -90.99
C ASP A 76 -48.98 -43.55 -90.04
N ALA A 77 -47.97 -43.74 -89.19
CA ALA A 77 -47.40 -42.68 -88.36
C ALA A 77 -46.69 -41.62 -89.22
N ALA A 78 -45.96 -42.05 -90.26
CA ALA A 78 -45.34 -41.18 -91.23
C ALA A 78 -46.39 -40.43 -92.06
N ARG A 79 -47.47 -41.09 -92.49
CA ARG A 79 -48.61 -40.44 -93.17
C ARG A 79 -49.34 -39.46 -92.27
N ARG A 80 -49.57 -39.78 -91.00
CA ARG A 80 -50.16 -38.84 -90.01
C ARG A 80 -49.24 -37.66 -89.72
N ALA A 81 -47.93 -37.89 -89.58
CA ALA A 81 -46.95 -36.81 -89.39
C ALA A 81 -46.81 -35.93 -90.64
N ALA A 82 -46.90 -36.52 -91.84
CA ALA A 82 -46.90 -35.77 -93.09
C ALA A 82 -48.20 -34.96 -93.27
N ALA A 83 -49.36 -35.55 -92.92
CA ALA A 83 -50.64 -34.85 -92.91
C ALA A 83 -50.66 -33.70 -91.90
N ALA A 84 -50.17 -33.92 -90.67
CA ALA A 84 -50.05 -32.89 -89.65
C ALA A 84 -49.14 -31.74 -90.07
N LYS A 85 -48.02 -32.02 -90.75
CA LYS A 85 -47.15 -30.98 -91.32
C LYS A 85 -47.86 -30.17 -92.41
N LEU A 86 -48.63 -30.84 -93.27
CA LEU A 86 -49.42 -30.18 -94.29
C LEU A 86 -50.52 -29.30 -93.69
N GLU A 87 -51.14 -29.76 -92.60
CA GLU A 87 -52.13 -29.00 -91.83
C GLU A 87 -51.48 -27.80 -91.11
N ASP A 88 -50.30 -27.97 -90.51
CA ASP A 88 -49.53 -26.91 -89.84
C ASP A 88 -49.06 -25.80 -90.80
N ASP A 89 -48.80 -26.14 -92.07
CA ASP A 89 -48.37 -25.19 -93.11
C ASP A 89 -49.52 -24.33 -93.65
N LEU A 90 -50.79 -24.66 -93.32
CA LEU A 90 -51.93 -23.82 -93.66
C LEU A 90 -51.80 -22.46 -92.93
N PRO A 91 -52.00 -21.32 -93.63
CA PRO A 91 -51.75 -19.99 -93.06
C PRO A 91 -52.59 -19.70 -91.80
N GLY A 92 -53.82 -20.21 -91.73
CA GLY A 92 -54.68 -20.09 -90.55
C GLY A 92 -54.22 -20.94 -89.35
N VAL A 93 -53.66 -22.14 -89.59
CA VAL A 93 -53.15 -23.02 -88.53
C VAL A 93 -51.84 -22.46 -87.97
N ARG A 94 -50.98 -21.87 -88.80
CA ARG A 94 -49.78 -21.16 -88.35
C ARG A 94 -50.10 -19.97 -87.44
N GLU A 95 -51.16 -19.20 -87.75
CA GLU A 95 -51.63 -18.11 -86.90
C GLU A 95 -52.18 -18.64 -85.56
N MET A 96 -52.98 -19.70 -85.57
CA MET A 96 -53.47 -20.37 -84.35
C MET A 96 -52.31 -20.92 -83.50
N ASN A 97 -51.32 -21.56 -84.12
CA ASN A 97 -50.11 -22.06 -83.45
C ASN A 97 -49.31 -20.91 -82.81
N SER A 98 -49.26 -19.74 -83.45
CA SER A 98 -48.64 -18.53 -82.87
C SER A 98 -49.39 -18.01 -81.65
N MET A 99 -50.73 -18.03 -81.67
CA MET A 99 -51.57 -17.65 -80.53
C MET A 99 -51.43 -18.64 -79.37
N VAL A 100 -51.36 -19.95 -79.66
CA VAL A 100 -51.11 -21.00 -78.66
C VAL A 100 -49.73 -20.84 -78.02
N LEU A 101 -48.70 -20.54 -78.81
CA LEU A 101 -47.36 -20.28 -78.29
C LEU A 101 -47.34 -19.05 -77.40
N PHE A 102 -47.99 -17.96 -77.82
CA PHE A 102 -48.13 -16.75 -77.02
C PHE A 102 -48.85 -17.03 -75.70
N GLY A 103 -49.94 -17.82 -75.72
CA GLY A 103 -50.64 -18.26 -74.52
C GLY A 103 -49.75 -19.05 -73.55
N LYS A 104 -48.93 -19.99 -74.08
CA LYS A 104 -47.95 -20.75 -73.27
C LYS A 104 -46.86 -19.85 -72.67
N VAL A 105 -46.34 -18.89 -73.44
CA VAL A 105 -45.35 -17.93 -72.96
C VAL A 105 -45.94 -17.03 -71.87
N MET A 106 -47.17 -16.53 -72.05
CA MET A 106 -47.84 -15.71 -71.03
C MET A 106 -48.13 -16.50 -69.76
N MET A 107 -48.60 -17.74 -69.86
CA MET A 107 -48.78 -18.62 -68.70
C MET A 107 -47.46 -18.85 -67.93
N THR A 108 -46.36 -19.06 -68.65
CA THR A 108 -45.04 -19.23 -68.03
C THR A 108 -44.55 -17.94 -67.37
N ARG A 109 -44.80 -16.79 -68.01
CA ARG A 109 -44.46 -15.47 -67.46
C ARG A 109 -45.24 -15.18 -66.18
N ASP A 110 -46.54 -15.46 -66.15
CA ASP A 110 -47.37 -15.25 -64.97
C ASP A 110 -46.92 -16.15 -63.82
N ALA A 111 -46.59 -17.42 -64.11
CA ALA A 111 -46.00 -18.31 -63.13
C ALA A 111 -44.66 -17.78 -62.57
N GLN A 112 -43.77 -17.24 -63.42
CA GLN A 112 -42.50 -16.64 -63.00
C GLN A 112 -42.71 -15.36 -62.17
N ILE A 113 -43.71 -14.54 -62.49
CA ILE A 113 -44.04 -13.34 -61.73
C ILE A 113 -44.51 -13.72 -60.32
N GLU A 114 -45.37 -14.73 -60.20
CA GLU A 114 -45.85 -15.19 -58.89
C GLU A 114 -44.73 -15.87 -58.08
N GLU A 115 -43.88 -16.67 -58.72
CA GLU A 115 -42.69 -17.23 -58.07
C GLU A 115 -41.75 -16.13 -57.55
N LYS A 116 -41.49 -15.09 -58.35
CA LYS A 116 -40.68 -13.94 -57.95
C LYS A 116 -41.33 -13.15 -56.81
N ARG A 117 -42.66 -13.07 -56.77
CA ARG A 117 -43.40 -12.42 -55.68
C ARG A 117 -43.27 -13.20 -54.38
N VAL A 118 -43.45 -14.52 -54.42
CA VAL A 118 -43.27 -15.41 -53.26
C VAL A 118 -41.81 -15.38 -52.78
N ALA A 119 -40.84 -15.39 -53.69
CA ALA A 119 -39.42 -15.28 -53.35
C ALA A 119 -39.11 -13.96 -52.63
N ARG A 120 -39.70 -12.84 -53.06
CA ARG A 120 -39.56 -11.55 -52.38
C ARG A 120 -40.17 -11.56 -50.98
N LEU A 121 -41.40 -12.08 -50.84
CA LEU A 121 -42.05 -12.18 -49.53
C LEU A 121 -41.23 -13.02 -48.53
N LYS A 122 -40.70 -14.16 -48.98
CA LYS A 122 -39.81 -15.00 -48.15
C LYS A 122 -38.53 -14.25 -47.76
N ALA A 123 -37.92 -13.53 -48.69
CA ALA A 123 -36.72 -12.73 -48.41
C ALA A 123 -37.02 -11.60 -47.40
N ASP A 124 -38.18 -10.96 -47.49
CA ASP A 124 -38.60 -9.92 -46.55
C ASP A 124 -38.91 -10.49 -45.16
N GLU A 125 -39.54 -11.66 -45.09
CA GLU A 125 -39.76 -12.38 -43.82
C GLU A 125 -38.44 -12.80 -43.15
N GLU A 126 -37.47 -13.31 -43.92
CA GLU A 126 -36.15 -13.64 -43.38
C GLU A 126 -35.39 -12.40 -42.91
N ARG A 127 -35.45 -11.29 -43.65
CA ARG A 127 -34.89 -10.00 -43.21
C ARG A 127 -35.50 -9.56 -41.88
N ARG A 128 -36.83 -9.62 -41.74
CA ARG A 128 -37.50 -9.30 -40.47
C ARG A 128 -37.06 -10.20 -39.32
N ARG A 129 -36.93 -11.51 -39.55
CA ARG A 129 -36.42 -12.44 -38.53
C ARG A 129 -34.99 -12.12 -38.12
N LEU A 130 -34.13 -11.77 -39.08
CA LEU A 130 -32.76 -11.36 -38.81
C LEU A 130 -32.72 -10.06 -38.00
N ASP A 131 -33.50 -9.05 -38.39
CA ASP A 131 -33.59 -7.78 -37.66
C ASP A 131 -34.08 -7.98 -36.22
N GLU A 132 -35.09 -8.84 -36.00
CA GLU A 132 -35.53 -9.22 -34.67
C GLU A 132 -34.45 -9.93 -33.86
N SER A 133 -33.67 -10.82 -34.50
CA SER A 133 -32.57 -11.51 -33.82
C SER A 133 -31.44 -10.56 -33.42
N MET A 134 -31.08 -9.62 -34.30
CA MET A 134 -30.08 -8.59 -34.02
C MET A 134 -30.52 -7.64 -32.92
N GLU A 135 -31.80 -7.24 -32.88
CA GLU A 135 -32.31 -6.37 -31.83
C GLU A 135 -32.32 -7.07 -30.46
N ARG A 136 -32.66 -8.37 -30.43
CA ARG A 136 -32.53 -9.17 -29.19
C ARG A 136 -31.08 -9.22 -28.71
N GLU A 137 -30.14 -9.50 -29.60
CA GLU A 137 -28.71 -9.50 -29.26
C GLU A 137 -28.23 -8.14 -28.77
N ARG A 138 -28.68 -7.05 -29.40
CA ARG A 138 -28.39 -5.67 -28.97
C ARG A 138 -28.91 -5.40 -27.56
N VAL A 139 -30.17 -5.72 -27.29
CA VAL A 139 -30.78 -5.54 -25.96
C VAL A 139 -30.07 -6.39 -24.91
N ASP A 140 -29.70 -7.62 -25.23
CA ASP A 140 -28.96 -8.50 -24.32
C ASP A 140 -27.53 -8.03 -24.09
N ALA A 141 -26.88 -7.40 -25.08
CA ALA A 141 -25.58 -6.76 -24.92
C ALA A 141 -25.68 -5.54 -23.98
N VAL A 142 -26.73 -4.72 -24.12
CA VAL A 142 -27.00 -3.59 -23.22
C VAL A 142 -27.23 -4.07 -21.79
N LYS A 143 -28.10 -5.07 -21.57
CA LYS A 143 -28.33 -5.65 -20.24
C LYS A 143 -27.04 -6.20 -19.62
N ARG A 144 -26.19 -6.87 -20.40
CA ARG A 144 -24.88 -7.36 -19.94
C ARG A 144 -23.91 -6.21 -19.58
N ALA A 145 -24.02 -5.05 -20.23
CA ALA A 145 -23.26 -3.87 -19.85
C ALA A 145 -23.79 -3.24 -18.55
N GLU A 146 -25.11 -3.11 -18.41
CA GLU A 146 -25.76 -2.59 -17.20
C GLU A 146 -25.45 -3.43 -15.97
N ILE A 147 -25.49 -4.77 -16.07
CA ILE A 147 -25.13 -5.66 -14.96
C ILE A 147 -23.68 -5.41 -14.50
N ARG A 148 -22.74 -5.30 -15.44
CA ARG A 148 -21.33 -5.00 -15.13
C ARG A 148 -21.16 -3.62 -14.49
N GLU A 149 -21.98 -2.63 -14.87
CA GLU A 149 -21.94 -1.31 -14.25
C GLU A 149 -22.51 -1.31 -12.84
N ILE A 150 -23.60 -2.04 -12.61
CA ILE A 150 -24.18 -2.24 -11.27
C ILE A 150 -23.17 -2.96 -10.36
N GLU A 151 -22.47 -3.98 -10.84
CA GLU A 151 -21.43 -4.68 -10.10
C GLU A 151 -20.28 -3.74 -9.71
N ARG A 152 -19.74 -2.97 -10.67
CA ARG A 152 -18.72 -1.95 -10.39
C ARG A 152 -19.19 -0.91 -9.38
N SER A 153 -20.45 -0.46 -9.48
CA SER A 153 -21.04 0.50 -8.53
C SER A 153 -21.16 -0.10 -7.12
N LYS A 154 -21.56 -1.37 -7.00
CA LYS A 154 -21.62 -2.09 -5.73
C LYS A 154 -20.24 -2.27 -5.11
N GLU A 155 -19.22 -2.62 -5.91
CA GLU A 155 -17.83 -2.70 -5.46
C GLU A 155 -17.31 -1.35 -4.97
N MET A 156 -17.58 -0.27 -5.70
CA MET A 156 -17.23 1.09 -5.27
C MET A 156 -17.93 1.49 -3.98
N ARG A 157 -19.21 1.12 -3.79
CA ARG A 157 -19.94 1.37 -2.54
C ARG A 157 -19.34 0.59 -1.37
N ARG A 158 -19.04 -0.70 -1.54
CA ARG A 158 -18.36 -1.52 -0.52
C ARG A 158 -16.98 -0.95 -0.18
N GLY A 159 -16.21 -0.55 -1.19
CA GLY A 159 -14.93 0.15 -1.00
C GLY A 159 -15.10 1.44 -0.20
N ALA A 160 -16.10 2.27 -0.52
CA ALA A 160 -16.38 3.49 0.23
C ALA A 160 -16.84 3.22 1.67
N GLU A 161 -17.64 2.17 1.91
CA GLU A 161 -18.08 1.75 3.24
C GLU A 161 -16.88 1.30 4.10
N THR A 162 -16.01 0.44 3.57
CA THR A 162 -14.79 0.03 4.29
C THR A 162 -13.87 1.20 4.63
N ILE A 163 -13.73 2.18 3.72
CA ILE A 163 -12.96 3.40 4.01
C ILE A 163 -13.62 4.24 5.11
N ARG A 164 -14.96 4.36 5.10
CA ARG A 164 -15.69 5.05 6.18
C ARG A 164 -15.52 4.36 7.52
N GLU A 165 -15.57 3.03 7.54
CA GLU A 165 -15.31 2.25 8.76
C GLU A 165 -13.88 2.47 9.27
N GLN A 166 -12.88 2.45 8.39
CA GLN A 166 -11.49 2.74 8.75
C GLN A 166 -11.30 4.17 9.28
N ILE A 167 -11.99 5.16 8.70
CA ILE A 167 -11.96 6.55 9.20
C ILE A 167 -12.59 6.61 10.59
N ALA A 168 -13.74 5.97 10.79
CA ALA A 168 -14.42 5.94 12.09
C ALA A 168 -13.58 5.20 13.15
N GLU A 169 -12.88 4.13 12.79
CA GLU A 169 -11.94 3.42 13.66
C GLU A 169 -10.78 4.33 14.07
N ARG A 170 -10.13 4.99 13.10
CA ARG A 170 -9.05 5.97 13.39
C ARG A 170 -9.52 7.17 14.22
N GLU A 171 -10.76 7.59 14.08
CA GLU A 171 -11.34 8.63 14.94
C GLU A 171 -11.57 8.14 16.37
N ARG A 172 -12.01 6.89 16.55
CA ARG A 172 -12.12 6.26 17.87
C ARG A 172 -10.75 6.09 18.52
N ASP A 173 -9.75 5.65 17.77
CA ASP A 173 -8.38 5.50 18.28
C ASP A 173 -7.81 6.85 18.73
N ARG A 174 -7.96 7.89 17.90
CA ARG A 174 -7.57 9.26 18.29
C ARG A 174 -8.32 9.75 19.53
N ALA A 175 -9.61 9.46 19.66
CA ALA A 175 -10.38 9.82 20.85
C ALA A 175 -9.88 9.05 22.09
N ASN A 176 -9.53 7.77 21.95
CA ASN A 176 -8.97 6.96 23.03
C ASN A 176 -7.59 7.48 23.46
N GLU A 177 -6.71 7.83 22.51
CA GLU A 177 -5.40 8.43 22.80
C GLU A 177 -5.54 9.75 23.57
N VAL A 178 -6.46 10.62 23.16
CA VAL A 178 -6.76 11.87 23.88
C VAL A 178 -7.27 11.56 25.29
N ALA A 179 -8.16 10.59 25.46
CA ALA A 179 -8.66 10.19 26.77
C ALA A 179 -7.56 9.60 27.68
N GLU A 180 -6.62 8.82 27.14
CA GLU A 180 -5.46 8.32 27.88
C GLU A 180 -4.51 9.46 28.29
N LEU A 181 -4.24 10.41 27.39
CA LEU A 181 -3.45 11.60 27.72
C LEU A 181 -4.11 12.46 28.80
N GLU A 182 -5.44 12.61 28.77
CA GLU A 182 -6.20 13.29 29.81
C GLU A 182 -6.13 12.55 31.16
N ARG A 183 -6.24 11.22 31.16
CA ARG A 183 -6.06 10.39 32.36
C ARG A 183 -4.65 10.52 32.93
N GLU A 184 -3.62 10.50 32.09
CA GLU A 184 -2.25 10.74 32.54
C GLU A 184 -2.05 12.16 33.06
N ALA A 185 -2.64 13.17 32.43
CA ALA A 185 -2.58 14.54 32.87
C ALA A 185 -3.25 14.71 34.25
N LEU A 186 -4.38 14.05 34.49
CA LEU A 186 -5.03 14.01 35.81
C LEU A 186 -4.13 13.34 36.86
N LYS A 187 -3.55 12.17 36.56
CA LYS A 187 -2.60 11.51 37.47
C LYS A 187 -1.40 12.39 37.80
N ARG A 188 -0.82 13.07 36.80
CA ARG A 188 0.28 14.02 37.01
C ARG A 188 -0.14 15.18 37.92
N LYS A 189 -1.36 15.71 37.76
CA LYS A 189 -1.89 16.75 38.65
C LYS A 189 -2.03 16.23 40.08
N GLU A 190 -2.60 15.04 40.27
CA GLU A 190 -2.72 14.41 41.60
C GLU A 190 -1.35 14.16 42.26
N ASP A 191 -0.34 13.72 41.49
CA ASP A 191 1.03 13.54 41.98
C ASP A 191 1.66 14.87 42.41
N VAL A 192 1.45 15.94 41.62
CA VAL A 192 1.91 17.30 41.95
C VAL A 192 1.21 17.82 43.21
N GLU A 193 -0.10 17.64 43.34
CA GLU A 193 -0.85 18.04 44.53
C GLU A 193 -0.38 17.27 45.78
N ARG A 194 -0.13 15.96 45.66
CA ARG A 194 0.46 15.15 46.74
C ARG A 194 1.85 15.63 47.13
N ALA A 195 2.70 15.98 46.16
CA ALA A 195 4.03 16.54 46.42
C ALA A 195 3.95 17.89 47.15
N ILE A 196 3.06 18.80 46.70
CA ILE A 196 2.84 20.09 47.36
C ILE A 196 2.33 19.89 48.79
N ALA A 197 1.39 18.97 49.02
CA ALA A 197 0.88 18.66 50.35
C ALA A 197 1.98 18.12 51.28
N SER A 198 2.84 17.23 50.76
CA SER A 198 4.01 16.72 51.50
C SER A 198 4.99 17.83 51.86
N ASP A 199 5.31 18.72 50.92
CA ASP A 199 6.20 19.87 51.15
C ASP A 199 5.63 20.83 52.20
N VAL A 200 4.32 21.08 52.19
CA VAL A 200 3.65 21.90 53.19
C VAL A 200 3.73 21.24 54.57
N ALA A 201 3.48 19.93 54.66
CA ALA A 201 3.59 19.18 55.91
C ALA A 201 5.02 19.17 56.45
N GLU A 202 6.04 18.99 55.60
CA GLU A 202 7.44 19.09 56.01
C GLU A 202 7.81 20.49 56.51
N LYS A 203 7.34 21.54 55.83
CA LYS A 203 7.55 22.92 56.28
C LYS A 203 6.89 23.18 57.63
N GLN A 204 5.70 22.62 57.88
CA GLN A 204 5.03 22.71 59.18
C GLN A 204 5.83 21.98 60.27
N ARG A 205 6.27 20.73 60.03
CA ARG A 205 7.13 19.99 60.96
C ARG A 205 8.41 20.74 61.30
N LYS A 206 9.11 21.26 60.29
CA LYS A 206 10.31 22.07 60.50
C LYS A 206 10.02 23.32 61.34
N ARG A 207 8.87 23.98 61.16
CA ARG A 207 8.46 25.11 62.01
C ARG A 207 8.21 24.68 63.45
N GLU A 208 7.51 23.57 63.66
CA GLU A 208 7.27 23.02 65.01
C GLU A 208 8.58 22.62 65.70
N ASP A 209 9.51 22.00 64.97
CA ASP A 209 10.82 21.62 65.49
C ASP A 209 11.68 22.85 65.84
N VAL A 210 11.60 23.91 65.03
CA VAL A 210 12.25 25.20 65.34
C VAL A 210 11.65 25.82 66.60
N ILE A 211 10.33 25.81 66.78
CA ILE A 211 9.68 26.32 68.00
C ILE A 211 10.13 25.53 69.23
N LYS A 212 10.11 24.19 69.16
CA LYS A 212 10.60 23.33 70.26
C LYS A 212 12.06 23.59 70.60
N LEU A 213 12.91 23.80 69.59
CA LEU A 213 14.32 24.13 69.79
C LEU A 213 14.48 25.49 70.49
N PHE A 214 13.70 26.51 70.09
CA PHE A 214 13.71 27.81 70.77
C PHE A 214 13.23 27.72 72.22
N GLU A 215 12.19 26.93 72.50
CA GLU A 215 11.72 26.70 73.88
C GLU A 215 12.79 26.01 74.74
N GLN A 216 13.55 25.06 74.17
CA GLN A 216 14.68 24.41 74.84
C GLN A 216 15.82 25.41 75.12
N ILE A 217 16.20 26.22 74.13
CA ILE A 217 17.23 27.25 74.29
C ILE A 217 16.81 28.28 75.35
N ASP A 218 15.54 28.71 75.35
CA ASP A 218 15.02 29.64 76.34
C ASP A 218 15.01 29.04 77.75
N ALA A 219 14.68 27.75 77.89
CA ALA A 219 14.75 27.03 79.16
C ALA A 219 16.20 26.95 79.67
N GLU A 220 17.15 26.57 78.81
CA GLU A 220 18.58 26.52 79.15
C GLU A 220 19.12 27.90 79.51
N ASN A 221 18.76 28.94 78.76
CA ASN A 221 19.16 30.32 79.06
C ASN A 221 18.61 30.78 80.42
N ARG A 222 17.35 30.45 80.74
CA ARG A 222 16.77 30.74 82.06
C ARG A 222 17.50 29.99 83.18
N GLU A 223 17.87 28.73 82.97
CA GLU A 223 18.69 27.99 83.93
C GLU A 223 20.08 28.60 84.10
N GLN A 224 20.73 29.01 83.01
CA GLN A 224 22.03 29.67 83.10
C GLN A 224 21.96 31.00 83.83
N ILE A 225 20.90 31.79 83.62
CA ILE A 225 20.68 33.05 84.36
C ILE A 225 20.50 32.75 85.86
N LYS A 226 19.74 31.71 86.22
CA LYS A 226 19.58 31.29 87.62
C LYS A 226 20.92 30.87 88.25
N ARG A 227 21.70 30.01 87.56
CA ARG A 227 23.03 29.59 88.03
C ARG A 227 23.97 30.77 88.22
N LYS A 228 23.98 31.74 87.28
CA LYS A 228 24.77 32.98 87.42
C LYS A 228 24.33 33.82 88.61
N ALA A 229 23.03 33.96 88.85
CA ALA A 229 22.50 34.69 90.00
C ALA A 229 22.82 33.98 91.34
N GLU A 230 22.83 32.65 91.37
CA GLU A 230 23.25 31.87 92.54
C GLU A 230 24.75 32.04 92.83
N VAL A 231 25.59 32.04 91.80
CA VAL A 231 27.03 32.34 91.94
C VAL A 231 27.23 33.76 92.45
N GLU A 232 26.53 34.75 91.88
CA GLU A 232 26.63 36.15 92.33
C GLU A 232 26.16 36.32 93.78
N ARG A 233 25.12 35.60 94.22
CA ARG A 233 24.72 35.58 95.64
C ARG A 233 25.79 34.97 96.53
N ALA A 234 26.41 33.86 96.12
CA ALA A 234 27.48 33.22 96.87
C ALA A 234 28.74 34.10 96.95
N GLU A 235 29.07 34.83 95.89
CA GLU A 235 30.16 35.82 95.88
C GLU A 235 29.86 36.97 96.85
N ARG A 236 28.64 37.52 96.84
CA ARG A 236 28.24 38.58 97.79
C ARG A 236 28.30 38.10 99.24
N GLU A 237 27.84 36.89 99.53
CA GLU A 237 27.94 36.31 100.89
C GLU A 237 29.39 36.05 101.30
N ALA A 238 30.27 35.68 100.36
CA ALA A 238 31.70 35.53 100.63
C ALA A 238 32.38 36.88 100.89
N ASP A 239 32.00 37.91 100.13
CA ASP A 239 32.47 39.29 100.32
C ASP A 239 32.01 39.87 101.66
N GLU A 240 30.77 39.63 102.07
CA GLU A 240 30.25 40.02 103.40
C GLU A 240 31.03 39.34 104.52
N ARG A 241 31.29 38.04 104.42
CA ARG A 241 32.13 37.30 105.39
C ARG A 241 33.57 37.81 105.41
N ALA A 242 34.13 38.19 104.26
CA ALA A 242 35.46 38.78 104.17
C ALA A 242 35.50 40.16 104.85
N MET A 243 34.45 40.97 104.67
CA MET A 243 34.30 42.28 105.32
C MET A 243 34.13 42.17 106.83
N GLU A 244 33.37 41.20 107.32
CA GLU A 244 33.26 40.93 108.77
C GLU A 244 34.58 40.45 109.37
N TYR A 245 35.31 39.58 108.68
CA TYR A 245 36.65 39.16 109.09
C TYR A 245 37.64 40.32 109.13
N LEU A 246 37.60 41.22 108.13
CA LEU A 246 38.41 42.43 108.12
C LEU A 246 38.05 43.36 109.28
N ARG A 247 36.77 43.58 109.57
CA ARG A 247 36.33 44.38 110.74
C ARG A 247 36.84 43.82 112.06
N LEU A 248 36.69 42.51 112.29
CA LEU A 248 37.19 41.84 113.49
C LEU A 248 38.72 41.90 113.60
N LYS A 249 39.42 41.81 112.47
CA LYS A 249 40.88 41.98 112.42
C LYS A 249 41.27 43.42 112.73
N ASP A 250 40.58 44.40 112.16
CA ASP A 250 40.82 45.82 112.39
C ASP A 250 40.55 46.20 113.86
N GLU A 251 39.52 45.64 114.50
CA GLU A 251 39.26 45.82 115.94
C GLU A 251 40.36 45.21 116.81
N ARG A 252 40.86 44.03 116.44
CA ARG A 252 41.98 43.37 117.13
C ARG A 252 43.29 44.13 116.96
N ASP A 253 43.54 44.66 115.77
CA ASP A 253 44.73 45.44 115.45
C ASP A 253 44.62 46.85 116.06
N ALA A 254 43.42 47.43 116.18
CA ALA A 254 43.16 48.68 116.91
C ALA A 254 43.35 48.53 118.42
N ALA A 255 42.94 47.40 119.01
CA ALA A 255 43.21 47.11 120.43
C ALA A 255 44.72 47.02 120.72
N LYS A 256 45.47 46.34 119.84
CA LYS A 256 46.94 46.29 119.93
C LYS A 256 47.58 47.66 119.69
N ALA A 257 47.07 48.44 118.75
CA ALA A 257 47.53 49.79 118.49
C ALA A 257 47.27 50.73 119.68
N ALA A 258 46.15 50.59 120.39
CA ALA A 258 45.86 51.37 121.59
C ALA A 258 46.82 51.04 122.76
N GLU A 259 47.20 49.77 122.91
CA GLU A 259 48.21 49.34 123.88
C GLU A 259 49.62 49.86 123.51
N GLU A 260 49.97 49.84 122.23
CA GLU A 260 51.22 50.42 121.73
C GLU A 260 51.22 51.96 121.81
N GLU A 261 50.10 52.64 121.58
CA GLU A 261 49.96 54.09 121.66
C GLU A 261 50.05 54.60 123.09
N ALA A 262 49.56 53.86 124.09
CA ALA A 262 49.77 54.20 125.50
C ALA A 262 51.28 54.20 125.87
N GLN A 263 52.04 53.24 125.33
CA GLN A 263 53.50 53.16 125.51
C GLN A 263 54.28 54.16 124.64
N ARG A 264 53.72 54.58 123.50
CA ARG A 264 54.30 55.62 122.63
C ARG A 264 54.04 57.03 123.15
N ARG A 265 52.90 57.32 123.78
CA ARG A 265 52.59 58.64 124.38
C ARG A 265 53.50 59.03 125.54
N GLU A 266 54.02 58.06 126.31
CA GLU A 266 55.10 58.29 127.29
C GLU A 266 56.46 58.61 126.62
N ARG A 267 56.74 58.02 125.45
CA ARG A 267 58.00 58.20 124.70
C ARG A 267 57.97 59.38 123.71
N GLU A 268 56.78 59.92 123.42
CA GLU A 268 56.57 61.04 122.48
C GLU A 268 56.69 62.42 123.14
N LEU A 269 56.59 62.52 124.47
CA LEU A 269 56.97 63.73 125.20
C LEU A 269 58.48 64.02 125.16
N GLU A 270 59.31 63.00 124.92
CA GLU A 270 60.76 63.15 124.73
C GLU A 270 61.20 63.21 123.24
N THR A 271 60.32 62.86 122.29
CA THR A 271 60.67 62.80 120.85
C THR A 271 59.86 63.75 119.94
N ALA A 272 59.12 64.70 120.51
CA ALA A 272 58.49 65.81 119.77
C ALA A 272 59.49 66.89 119.28
N ARG A 273 60.73 66.91 119.80
CA ARG A 273 61.79 67.83 119.31
C ARG A 273 62.53 67.36 118.06
N LEU A 274 62.31 66.12 117.58
CA LEU A 274 63.00 65.55 116.40
C LEU A 274 62.09 65.31 115.18
N ARG A 275 60.80 65.67 115.25
CA ARG A 275 59.84 65.49 114.13
C ARG A 275 59.53 66.75 113.32
N SER A 276 60.04 67.93 113.68
CA SER A 276 59.97 69.13 112.82
C SER A 276 61.00 69.13 111.67
N LEU A 277 61.83 68.08 111.56
CA LEU A 277 62.83 67.93 110.48
C LEU A 277 62.46 66.87 109.42
N GLN A 278 61.32 66.18 109.55
CA GLN A 278 60.94 65.06 108.65
C GLN A 278 59.60 65.27 107.92
N GLU A 279 59.15 66.51 107.79
CA GLU A 279 58.04 66.88 106.90
C GLU A 279 58.51 67.07 105.43
N LYS A 280 59.76 66.71 105.12
CA LYS A 280 60.34 66.70 103.76
C LYS A 280 60.46 65.31 103.12
N TYR A 281 59.87 64.26 103.69
CA TYR A 281 59.99 62.88 103.17
C TYR A 281 58.70 62.30 102.56
N ILE A 282 57.58 63.05 102.53
CA ILE A 282 56.31 62.61 101.93
C ILE A 282 55.97 63.45 100.69
N ASP A 283 56.96 63.66 99.83
CA ASP A 283 56.76 64.18 98.47
C ASP A 283 57.39 63.26 97.39
N GLY A 284 57.67 62.01 97.75
CA GLY A 284 58.30 61.00 96.88
C GLY A 284 57.35 59.95 96.30
N ARG A 285 56.03 60.11 96.43
CA ARG A 285 55.05 59.13 95.93
C ARG A 285 54.36 59.54 94.61
N ALA A 286 54.43 60.81 94.21
CA ALA A 286 53.83 61.31 92.97
C ALA A 286 54.61 60.93 91.68
N GLU A 287 55.89 60.56 91.79
CA GLU A 287 56.71 60.17 90.62
C GLU A 287 56.56 58.69 90.23
N ARG A 288 56.18 57.80 91.17
CA ARG A 288 56.03 56.37 90.87
C ARG A 288 54.76 56.03 90.10
N ASP A 289 53.72 56.87 90.17
CA ASP A 289 52.47 56.65 89.44
C ASP A 289 52.54 57.19 88.01
N LEU A 290 53.36 58.22 87.77
CA LEU A 290 53.60 58.79 86.44
C LEU A 290 54.42 57.85 85.55
N MET A 291 55.36 57.09 86.14
CA MET A 291 56.15 56.08 85.42
C MET A 291 55.37 54.78 85.15
N ARG A 292 54.37 54.44 85.98
CA ARG A 292 53.51 53.27 85.79
C ARG A 292 52.47 53.50 84.68
N ALA A 293 51.94 54.73 84.58
CA ALA A 293 51.02 55.13 83.51
C ALA A 293 51.68 55.16 82.11
N ARG A 294 52.93 55.65 82.01
CA ARG A 294 53.68 55.67 80.74
C ARG A 294 54.02 54.27 80.21
N LYS A 295 54.45 53.34 81.08
CA LYS A 295 54.67 51.94 80.68
C LYS A 295 53.40 51.24 80.20
N LEU A 296 52.27 51.49 80.84
CA LEU A 296 50.98 50.90 80.43
C LEU A 296 50.53 51.42 79.06
N GLN A 297 50.78 52.70 78.78
CA GLN A 297 50.54 53.30 77.47
C GLN A 297 51.47 52.72 76.40
N ASP A 298 52.77 52.58 76.68
CA ASP A 298 53.75 52.00 75.75
C ASP A 298 53.49 50.50 75.46
N ASP A 299 53.03 49.74 76.46
CA ASP A 299 52.67 48.32 76.31
C ASP A 299 51.35 48.16 75.53
N HIS A 300 50.39 49.04 75.74
CA HIS A 300 49.16 49.09 74.94
C HIS A 300 49.46 49.49 73.48
N GLU A 301 50.31 50.47 73.24
CA GLU A 301 50.73 50.85 71.89
C GLU A 301 51.49 49.71 71.19
N ARG A 302 52.37 48.99 71.89
CA ARG A 302 53.07 47.81 71.32
C ARG A 302 52.09 46.68 71.00
N ALA A 303 51.12 46.41 71.88
CA ALA A 303 50.08 45.42 71.63
C ALA A 303 49.17 45.82 70.45
N MET A 304 48.83 47.10 70.29
CA MET A 304 48.03 47.58 69.16
C MET A 304 48.79 47.50 67.84
N ARG A 305 50.06 47.91 67.80
CA ARG A 305 50.90 47.76 66.59
C ARG A 305 51.08 46.28 66.21
N ALA A 306 51.25 45.40 67.19
CA ALA A 306 51.34 43.95 66.94
C ALA A 306 50.02 43.38 66.39
N LYS A 307 48.87 43.75 66.98
CA LYS A 307 47.55 43.35 66.47
C LYS A 307 47.32 43.88 65.05
N GLU A 308 47.59 45.15 64.79
CA GLU A 308 47.46 45.75 63.45
C GLU A 308 48.37 45.08 62.41
N ALA A 309 49.60 44.73 62.77
CA ALA A 309 50.50 43.98 61.89
C ALA A 309 49.93 42.60 61.55
N THR A 310 49.48 41.84 62.55
CA THR A 310 48.88 40.51 62.31
C THR A 310 47.60 40.58 61.48
N GLU A 311 46.76 41.60 61.68
CA GLU A 311 45.54 41.79 60.89
C GLU A 311 45.86 42.23 59.45
N ARG A 312 46.91 43.03 59.24
CA ARG A 312 47.41 43.35 57.89
C ARG A 312 47.95 42.12 57.18
N ASP A 313 48.71 41.27 57.88
CA ASP A 313 49.25 40.04 57.31
C ASP A 313 48.16 39.02 56.97
N LYS A 314 47.16 38.84 57.85
CA LYS A 314 45.98 38.00 57.56
C LYS A 314 45.20 38.52 56.37
N ARG A 315 44.96 39.84 56.28
CA ARG A 315 44.27 40.44 55.12
C ARG A 315 45.08 40.24 53.84
N ARG A 316 46.40 40.36 53.90
CA ARG A 316 47.29 40.10 52.76
C ARG A 316 47.22 38.64 52.32
N GLN A 317 47.26 37.70 53.26
CA GLN A 317 47.11 36.26 52.98
C GLN A 317 45.74 35.95 52.33
N MET A 318 44.65 36.45 52.92
CA MET A 318 43.31 36.28 52.33
C MET A 318 43.20 36.84 50.91
N LEU A 319 43.82 37.98 50.63
CA LEU A 319 43.83 38.56 49.28
C LEU A 319 44.66 37.74 48.29
N LEU A 320 45.79 37.17 48.73
CA LEU A 320 46.59 36.25 47.93
C LEU A 320 45.82 34.97 47.63
N ASP A 321 45.23 34.33 48.65
CA ASP A 321 44.42 33.12 48.51
C ASP A 321 43.22 33.35 47.57
N LEU A 322 42.55 34.50 47.67
CA LEU A 322 41.48 34.89 46.76
C LEU A 322 41.97 35.09 45.32
N SER A 323 43.18 35.63 45.14
CA SER A 323 43.76 35.82 43.81
C SER A 323 44.14 34.47 43.18
N GLU A 324 44.74 33.57 43.95
CA GLU A 324 45.09 32.21 43.52
C GLU A 324 43.84 31.39 43.18
N ALA A 325 42.80 31.45 44.02
CA ALA A 325 41.52 30.80 43.76
C ALA A 325 40.82 31.33 42.50
N ARG A 326 40.93 32.64 42.22
CA ARG A 326 40.38 33.23 40.97
C ARG A 326 41.14 32.76 39.74
N VAL A 327 42.47 32.65 39.82
CA VAL A 327 43.30 32.12 38.73
C VAL A 327 42.98 30.64 38.50
N ALA A 328 42.94 29.82 39.55
CA ALA A 328 42.58 28.40 39.45
C ALA A 328 41.18 28.20 38.85
N GLN A 329 40.17 28.98 39.30
CA GLN A 329 38.83 28.93 38.71
C GLN A 329 38.83 29.33 37.23
N HIS A 330 39.64 30.32 36.85
CA HIS A 330 39.77 30.74 35.46
C HIS A 330 40.39 29.63 34.60
N GLU A 331 41.48 29.02 35.07
CA GLU A 331 42.15 27.91 34.39
C GLU A 331 41.23 26.69 34.24
N ASP A 332 40.47 26.34 35.27
CA ASP A 332 39.50 25.24 35.19
C ASP A 332 38.39 25.54 34.17
N LYS A 333 37.86 26.77 34.15
CA LYS A 333 36.89 27.21 33.12
C LYS A 333 37.46 27.17 31.72
N VAL A 334 38.75 27.47 31.54
CA VAL A 334 39.41 27.37 30.24
C VAL A 334 39.54 25.89 29.84
N ARG A 335 40.00 25.03 30.74
CA ARG A 335 40.13 23.58 30.49
C ARG A 335 38.80 22.90 30.16
N THR A 336 37.72 23.26 30.86
CA THR A 336 36.39 22.71 30.53
C THR A 336 35.94 23.15 29.15
N ARG A 337 36.13 24.44 28.80
CA ARG A 337 35.81 24.96 27.47
C ARG A 337 36.64 24.32 26.36
N GLU A 338 37.91 24.03 26.61
CA GLU A 338 38.77 23.32 25.65
C GLU A 338 38.28 21.89 25.40
N ARG A 339 37.90 21.17 26.48
CA ARG A 339 37.31 19.83 26.36
C ARG A 339 35.98 19.84 25.61
N GLU A 340 35.11 20.81 25.90
CA GLU A 340 33.84 21.01 25.19
C GLU A 340 34.08 21.24 23.70
N LYS A 341 35.01 22.14 23.35
CA LYS A 341 35.39 22.38 21.94
C LYS A 341 35.94 21.14 21.25
N GLU A 342 36.74 20.33 21.94
CA GLU A 342 37.29 19.10 21.35
C GLU A 342 36.19 18.07 21.10
N LEU A 343 35.25 17.91 22.04
CA LEU A 343 34.06 17.07 21.85
C LEU A 343 33.19 17.58 20.69
N GLU A 344 32.93 18.90 20.62
CA GLU A 344 32.21 19.50 19.49
C GLU A 344 32.91 19.25 18.15
N ARG A 345 34.25 19.28 18.11
CA ARG A 345 35.02 18.97 16.90
C ARG A 345 34.87 17.51 16.50
N ILE A 346 34.96 16.57 17.45
CA ILE A 346 34.78 15.14 17.23
C ILE A 346 33.36 14.85 16.71
N ASP A 347 32.35 15.44 17.34
CA ASP A 347 30.94 15.29 16.94
C ASP A 347 30.70 15.90 15.55
N ALA A 348 31.26 17.08 15.27
CA ALA A 348 31.19 17.69 13.95
C ALA A 348 31.90 16.84 12.88
N GLU A 349 33.03 16.20 13.21
CA GLU A 349 33.70 15.26 12.31
C GLU A 349 32.87 14.01 12.05
N ARG A 350 32.23 13.47 13.09
CA ARG A 350 31.34 12.32 12.95
C ARG A 350 30.16 12.65 12.04
N VAL A 351 29.49 13.78 12.26
CA VAL A 351 28.38 14.26 11.41
C VAL A 351 28.86 14.49 9.97
N ARG A 352 30.05 15.08 9.78
CA ARG A 352 30.64 15.23 8.44
C ARG A 352 30.87 13.90 7.73
N ARG A 353 31.36 12.87 8.45
CA ARG A 353 31.58 11.53 7.89
C ARG A 353 30.25 10.85 7.54
N GLU A 354 29.27 10.91 8.42
CA GLU A 354 27.92 10.38 8.17
C GLU A 354 27.28 11.06 6.95
N HIS A 355 27.38 12.38 6.84
CA HIS A 355 26.92 13.14 5.68
C HIS A 355 27.68 12.77 4.39
N ALA A 356 29.00 12.60 4.45
CA ALA A 356 29.79 12.17 3.29
C ALA A 356 29.32 10.80 2.78
N VAL A 357 29.10 9.83 3.67
CA VAL A 357 28.56 8.51 3.32
C VAL A 357 27.16 8.62 2.71
N GLN A 358 26.28 9.47 3.26
CA GLN A 358 24.95 9.71 2.70
C GLN A 358 25.01 10.28 1.29
N VAL A 359 25.88 11.28 1.05
CA VAL A 359 26.07 11.89 -0.27
C VAL A 359 26.65 10.88 -1.27
N GLU A 360 27.59 10.02 -0.86
CA GLU A 360 28.11 8.96 -1.71
C GLU A 360 27.04 7.92 -2.06
N ALA A 361 26.22 7.51 -1.09
CA ALA A 361 25.11 6.59 -1.31
C ALA A 361 24.04 7.20 -2.25
N GLU A 362 23.73 8.49 -2.11
CA GLU A 362 22.83 9.19 -3.03
C GLU A 362 23.41 9.26 -4.45
N ARG A 363 24.70 9.60 -4.58
CA ARG A 363 25.41 9.60 -5.87
C ARG A 363 25.41 8.23 -6.54
N GLN A 364 25.58 7.15 -5.77
CA GLN A 364 25.48 5.78 -6.29
C GLN A 364 24.07 5.47 -6.79
N ARG A 365 23.04 5.80 -6.00
CA ARG A 365 21.62 5.64 -6.43
C ARG A 365 21.32 6.44 -7.69
N ASP A 366 21.85 7.66 -7.81
CA ASP A 366 21.71 8.46 -9.03
C ASP A 366 22.47 7.87 -10.22
N ALA A 367 23.66 7.31 -10.01
CA ALA A 367 24.39 6.62 -11.05
C ALA A 367 23.63 5.37 -11.54
N GLU A 368 23.08 4.58 -10.62
CA GLU A 368 22.23 3.42 -10.93
C GLU A 368 20.96 3.83 -11.68
N ARG A 369 20.26 4.87 -11.22
CA ARG A 369 19.10 5.43 -11.93
C ARG A 369 19.46 5.88 -13.35
N ARG A 370 20.58 6.59 -13.51
CA ARG A 370 21.07 7.00 -14.84
C ARG A 370 21.42 5.81 -15.71
N ALA A 371 22.10 4.80 -15.17
CA ALA A 371 22.44 3.59 -15.90
C ALA A 371 21.18 2.82 -16.33
N ALA A 372 20.20 2.67 -15.45
CA ALA A 372 18.91 2.06 -15.75
C ALA A 372 18.14 2.83 -16.83
N ASN A 373 18.13 4.16 -16.77
CA ASN A 373 17.52 5.00 -17.80
C ASN A 373 18.21 4.87 -19.15
N VAL A 374 19.55 4.79 -19.18
CA VAL A 374 20.32 4.54 -20.41
C VAL A 374 20.03 3.14 -20.96
N ALA A 375 20.00 2.11 -20.12
CA ALA A 375 19.66 0.76 -20.52
C ALA A 375 18.24 0.68 -21.10
N HIS A 376 17.27 1.34 -20.45
CA HIS A 376 15.90 1.45 -20.94
C HIS A 376 15.83 2.19 -22.28
N LYS A 377 16.55 3.31 -22.43
CA LYS A 377 16.65 4.04 -23.71
C LYS A 377 17.21 3.15 -24.82
N LEU A 378 18.29 2.41 -24.56
CA LEU A 378 18.88 1.48 -25.54
C LEU A 378 17.90 0.34 -25.89
N HIS A 379 17.16 -0.17 -24.91
CA HIS A 379 16.13 -1.18 -25.13
C HIS A 379 15.02 -0.67 -26.05
N VAL A 380 14.51 0.55 -25.80
CA VAL A 380 13.49 1.17 -26.66
C VAL A 380 14.02 1.43 -28.07
N ILE A 381 15.26 1.89 -28.22
CA ILE A 381 15.89 2.04 -29.53
C ILE A 381 15.94 0.69 -30.26
N GLY A 382 16.39 -0.37 -29.58
CA GLY A 382 16.41 -1.72 -30.15
C GLY A 382 15.02 -2.24 -30.54
N GLN A 383 13.97 -1.93 -29.77
CA GLN A 383 12.59 -2.25 -30.13
C GLN A 383 12.12 -1.49 -31.38
N ILE A 384 12.46 -0.20 -31.50
CA ILE A 384 12.13 0.60 -32.68
C ILE A 384 12.83 0.03 -33.91
N GLU A 385 14.12 -0.26 -33.81
CA GLU A 385 14.91 -0.85 -34.90
C GLU A 385 14.35 -2.21 -35.33
N ALA A 386 14.02 -3.09 -34.38
CA ALA A 386 13.41 -4.39 -34.68
C ALA A 386 12.03 -4.26 -35.35
N ASN A 387 11.20 -3.31 -34.91
CA ASN A 387 9.91 -3.05 -35.51
C ASN A 387 10.04 -2.45 -36.91
N ASP A 388 10.99 -1.53 -37.11
CA ASP A 388 11.29 -0.96 -38.41
C ASP A 388 11.85 -2.00 -39.37
N GLU A 389 12.70 -2.91 -38.91
CA GLU A 389 13.17 -4.04 -39.70
C GLU A 389 12.02 -4.99 -40.06
N ALA A 390 11.13 -5.31 -39.11
CA ALA A 390 9.93 -6.11 -39.37
C ALA A 390 9.03 -5.44 -40.43
N LYS A 391 8.80 -4.13 -40.33
CA LYS A 391 8.06 -3.34 -41.34
C LYS A 391 8.77 -3.33 -42.70
N ARG A 392 10.10 -3.26 -42.73
CA ARG A 392 10.87 -3.35 -43.98
C ARG A 392 10.72 -4.75 -44.59
N ARG A 393 10.82 -5.81 -43.80
CA ARG A 393 10.63 -7.20 -44.25
C ARG A 393 9.22 -7.45 -44.78
N THR A 394 8.18 -6.96 -44.10
CA THR A 394 6.79 -7.10 -44.59
C THR A 394 6.57 -6.33 -45.88
N LYS A 395 7.12 -5.12 -46.02
CA LYS A 395 7.10 -4.36 -47.28
C LYS A 395 7.82 -5.09 -48.41
N LEU A 396 8.99 -5.68 -48.14
CA LEU A 396 9.74 -6.45 -49.12
C LEU A 396 8.98 -7.73 -49.53
N SER A 397 8.38 -8.44 -48.57
CA SER A 397 7.52 -9.60 -48.85
C SER A 397 6.33 -9.21 -49.70
N ALA A 398 5.58 -8.18 -49.30
CA ALA A 398 4.43 -7.70 -50.07
C ALA A 398 4.81 -7.23 -51.48
N ALA A 399 5.99 -6.62 -51.65
CA ALA A 399 6.51 -6.25 -52.95
C ALA A 399 6.91 -7.48 -53.79
N ALA A 400 7.48 -8.51 -53.17
CA ALA A 400 7.81 -9.77 -53.82
C ALA A 400 6.54 -10.53 -54.24
N ASP A 401 5.54 -10.61 -53.36
CA ASP A 401 4.24 -11.23 -53.63
C ASP A 401 3.54 -10.50 -54.79
N ALA A 402 3.51 -9.16 -54.77
CA ALA A 402 2.96 -8.35 -55.86
C ALA A 402 3.74 -8.50 -57.18
N ALA A 403 5.07 -8.69 -57.11
CA ALA A 403 5.88 -8.95 -58.30
C ALA A 403 5.59 -10.36 -58.87
N GLU A 404 5.39 -11.34 -57.99
CA GLU A 404 5.03 -12.70 -58.38
C GLU A 404 3.64 -12.75 -59.01
N GLU A 405 2.65 -12.07 -58.43
CA GLU A 405 1.30 -11.94 -59.01
C GLU A 405 1.35 -11.28 -60.40
N ARG A 406 2.11 -10.19 -60.55
CA ARG A 406 2.31 -9.57 -61.87
C ARG A 406 3.00 -10.51 -62.86
N ALA A 407 3.95 -11.33 -62.41
CA ALA A 407 4.61 -12.32 -63.25
C ALA A 407 3.65 -13.46 -63.65
N ARG A 408 2.78 -13.92 -62.74
CA ARG A 408 1.73 -14.91 -63.02
C ARG A 408 0.73 -14.37 -64.03
N ALA A 409 0.21 -13.16 -63.82
CA ALA A 409 -0.70 -12.50 -64.76
C ALA A 409 -0.07 -12.30 -66.15
N ARG A 410 1.24 -11.98 -66.22
CA ARG A 410 1.97 -11.91 -67.49
C ARG A 410 2.03 -13.27 -68.19
N ARG A 411 2.39 -14.34 -67.47
CA ARG A 411 2.43 -15.71 -68.03
C ARG A 411 1.04 -16.15 -68.52
N GLU A 412 -0.01 -15.88 -67.75
CA GLU A 412 -1.39 -16.16 -68.16
C GLU A 412 -1.78 -15.40 -69.41
N ARG A 413 -1.42 -14.11 -69.50
CA ARG A 413 -1.63 -13.34 -70.73
C ARG A 413 -0.89 -13.94 -71.92
N ASP A 414 0.40 -14.26 -71.77
CA ASP A 414 1.23 -14.80 -72.86
C ASP A 414 0.69 -16.16 -73.34
N THR A 415 0.25 -17.02 -72.41
CA THR A 415 -0.40 -18.29 -72.76
C THR A 415 -1.73 -18.10 -73.49
N LEU A 416 -2.57 -17.14 -73.09
CA LEU A 416 -3.81 -16.81 -73.79
C LEU A 416 -3.55 -16.25 -75.19
N GLU A 417 -2.52 -15.41 -75.37
CA GLU A 417 -2.09 -14.91 -76.67
C GLU A 417 -1.58 -16.07 -77.56
N MET A 418 -0.81 -17.02 -77.00
CA MET A 418 -0.35 -18.21 -77.71
C MET A 418 -1.50 -19.14 -78.14
N ILE A 419 -2.48 -19.38 -77.26
CA ILE A 419 -3.69 -20.16 -77.58
C ILE A 419 -4.50 -19.48 -78.68
N ARG A 420 -4.64 -18.15 -78.61
CA ARG A 420 -5.32 -17.37 -79.66
C ARG A 420 -4.61 -17.50 -81.00
N ALA A 421 -3.29 -17.35 -81.03
CA ALA A 421 -2.50 -17.50 -82.25
C ALA A 421 -2.66 -18.91 -82.83
N ARG A 422 -2.68 -19.95 -81.99
CA ARG A 422 -2.96 -21.33 -82.41
C ARG A 422 -4.37 -21.48 -82.99
N LYS A 423 -5.39 -20.92 -82.35
CA LYS A 423 -6.79 -20.99 -82.82
C LYS A 423 -7.01 -20.24 -84.14
N ILE A 424 -6.32 -19.11 -84.33
CA ILE A 424 -6.30 -18.39 -85.61
C ILE A 424 -5.70 -19.29 -86.71
N LYS A 425 -4.56 -19.95 -86.45
CA LYS A 425 -3.96 -20.88 -87.41
C LYS A 425 -4.85 -22.09 -87.71
N GLU A 426 -5.55 -22.63 -86.70
CA GLU A 426 -6.54 -23.71 -86.89
C GLU A 426 -7.70 -23.28 -87.82
N LEU A 427 -8.19 -22.04 -87.69
CA LEU A 427 -9.23 -21.48 -88.55
C LEU A 427 -8.74 -21.18 -89.98
N GLU A 428 -7.49 -20.74 -90.12
CA GLU A 428 -6.83 -20.54 -91.41
C GLU A 428 -6.64 -21.89 -92.15
N ASN A 429 -6.22 -22.94 -91.43
CA ASN A 429 -6.11 -24.30 -91.98
C ASN A 429 -7.47 -24.90 -92.37
N ALA A 430 -8.54 -24.56 -91.65
CA ALA A 430 -9.92 -24.95 -91.97
C ALA A 430 -10.55 -24.14 -93.13
N ARG A 431 -9.79 -23.24 -93.78
CA ARG A 431 -10.21 -22.38 -94.90
C ARG A 431 -11.45 -21.52 -94.59
N VAL A 432 -11.58 -21.07 -93.35
CA VAL A 432 -12.65 -20.14 -92.96
C VAL A 432 -12.37 -18.75 -93.56
N PRO A 433 -13.33 -18.11 -94.26
CA PRO A 433 -13.15 -16.77 -94.83
C PRO A 433 -12.75 -15.73 -93.77
N ALA A 434 -11.81 -14.86 -94.13
CA ALA A 434 -11.17 -13.90 -93.22
C ALA A 434 -12.17 -12.97 -92.48
N LYS A 435 -13.34 -12.71 -93.08
CA LYS A 435 -14.43 -11.90 -92.49
C LYS A 435 -14.88 -12.39 -91.11
N TYR A 436 -14.83 -13.71 -90.86
CA TYR A 436 -15.26 -14.31 -89.58
C TYR A 436 -14.12 -14.46 -88.56
N VAL A 437 -12.88 -14.14 -88.93
CA VAL A 437 -11.68 -14.26 -88.06
C VAL A 437 -11.27 -12.91 -87.44
N VAL A 438 -11.79 -11.80 -87.97
CA VAL A 438 -11.44 -10.43 -87.54
C VAL A 438 -11.73 -10.20 -86.07
N GLU A 439 -12.88 -10.65 -85.57
CA GLU A 439 -13.28 -10.47 -84.17
C GLU A 439 -12.39 -11.24 -83.19
N LEU A 440 -11.95 -12.45 -83.57
CA LEU A 440 -11.03 -13.24 -82.75
C LEU A 440 -9.61 -12.63 -82.74
N LYS A 441 -9.19 -12.02 -83.86
CA LYS A 441 -7.92 -11.27 -83.98
C LYS A 441 -7.95 -9.98 -83.16
N SER A 442 -9.08 -9.27 -83.10
CA SER A 442 -9.21 -7.98 -82.42
C SER A 442 -9.62 -8.06 -80.94
N LYS A 443 -10.11 -9.21 -80.46
CA LYS A 443 -10.49 -9.41 -79.06
C LYS A 443 -9.31 -9.08 -78.14
N LYS A 444 -9.46 -8.23 -77.13
CA LYS A 444 -8.36 -7.97 -76.16
C LYS A 444 -8.29 -9.10 -75.14
N THR A 445 -7.09 -9.61 -74.83
CA THR A 445 -6.88 -10.53 -73.69
C THR A 445 -6.97 -9.70 -72.41
N THR A 446 -8.16 -9.58 -71.84
CA THR A 446 -8.34 -9.04 -70.50
C THR A 446 -8.02 -10.15 -69.50
N CYS A 447 -6.88 -10.05 -68.82
CA CYS A 447 -6.70 -10.73 -67.54
C CYS A 447 -7.67 -10.10 -66.55
N ALA A 448 -8.30 -10.91 -65.70
CA ALA A 448 -9.15 -10.43 -64.61
C ALA A 448 -8.32 -9.66 -63.58
#